data_AF-A0A382YVE7-F1
#
_entry.id   AF-A0A382YVE7-F1
#
_cell.length_a   1.000
_cell.length_b   1.000
_cell.length_c   1.000
_cell.angle_alpha   90.00
_cell.angle_beta   90.00
_cell.angle_gamma   90.00
#
_symmetry.space_group_name_H-M   'P 1'
#
loop_
_entity.id
_entity.type
_entity.pdbx_description
1 polymer ?
#
loop_
_entity_poly.entity_id
_entity_poly.type
_entity_poly.pdbx_seq_one_letter_code
_entity_poly.pdbx_strand_id
1 'polypeptide(L)'
;MVDHAGSDARRLTVDEILREASTLLETVRGFAPAQVLLAADMLVSAFKSRNKVLVFGNGGSASDAEHLAAELVGRFARDREGWPAISLTADSSVVTAIGNDYGFDQ
;
A
#
# COMPACT_ATOMS: atom_id res chain seq x y z
N MET A 1 -42.16 -6.87 -15.41
CA MET A 1 -41.21 -6.36 -16.42
C MET A 1 -39.94 -6.03 -15.65
N VAL A 2 -38.96 -6.93 -15.67
CA VAL A 2 -37.72 -6.78 -14.88
C VAL A 2 -36.90 -5.68 -15.54
N ASP A 3 -36.42 -4.73 -14.74
CA ASP A 3 -35.60 -3.61 -15.17
C ASP A 3 -34.26 -4.10 -15.73
N HIS A 4 -34.24 -4.40 -17.04
CA HIS A 4 -33.06 -4.85 -17.76
C HIS A 4 -32.05 -3.70 -18.00
N ALA A 5 -32.49 -2.45 -17.95
CA ALA A 5 -31.61 -1.29 -18.15
C ALA A 5 -30.63 -1.09 -16.99
N GLY A 6 -31.07 -1.32 -15.74
CA GLY A 6 -30.20 -1.27 -14.56
C GLY A 6 -29.19 -2.43 -14.47
N SER A 7 -29.53 -3.60 -15.05
CA SER A 7 -28.64 -4.76 -15.13
C SER A 7 -27.50 -4.53 -16.11
N ASP A 8 -27.80 -3.95 -17.28
CA ASP A 8 -26.79 -3.67 -18.31
C ASP A 8 -25.83 -2.56 -17.89
N ALA A 9 -26.31 -1.53 -17.18
CA ALA A 9 -25.46 -0.45 -16.66
C ALA A 9 -24.41 -0.97 -15.65
N ARG A 10 -24.81 -1.82 -14.70
CA ARG A 10 -23.87 -2.39 -13.71
C ARG A 10 -22.83 -3.28 -14.36
N ARG A 11 -23.23 -4.06 -15.37
CA ARG A 11 -22.31 -4.90 -16.15
C ARG A 11 -21.27 -4.05 -16.87
N LEU A 12 -21.69 -2.98 -17.54
CA LEU A 12 -20.78 -2.05 -18.23
C LEU A 12 -19.77 -1.44 -17.26
N THR A 13 -20.20 -1.04 -16.05
CA THR A 13 -19.28 -0.51 -15.03
C THR A 13 -18.24 -1.55 -14.60
N VAL A 14 -18.64 -2.80 -14.39
CA VAL A 14 -17.69 -3.87 -14.02
C VAL A 14 -16.71 -4.15 -15.17
N ASP A 15 -17.21 -4.26 -16.40
CA ASP A 15 -16.38 -4.48 -17.59
C ASP A 15 -15.35 -3.35 -17.78
N GLU A 16 -15.74 -2.10 -17.48
CA GLU A 16 -14.84 -0.94 -17.52
C GLU A 16 -13.75 -1.02 -16.44
N ILE A 17 -14.09 -1.30 -15.19
CA ILE A 17 -13.11 -1.46 -14.09
C ILE A 17 -12.10 -2.55 -14.42
N LEU A 18 -12.56 -3.70 -14.92
CA LEU A 18 -11.68 -4.82 -15.29
C LEU A 18 -10.75 -4.44 -16.45
N ARG A 19 -11.25 -3.69 -17.43
CA ARG A 19 -10.43 -3.19 -18.54
C ARG A 19 -9.37 -2.19 -18.08
N GLU A 20 -9.74 -1.27 -17.18
CA GLU A 20 -8.79 -0.31 -16.58
C GLU A 20 -7.70 -1.03 -15.79
N ALA A 21 -8.08 -2.00 -14.95
CA ALA A 21 -7.12 -2.81 -14.20
C ALA A 21 -6.16 -3.57 -15.12
N SER A 22 -6.66 -4.18 -16.21
CA SER A 22 -5.80 -4.84 -17.20
C SER A 22 -4.82 -3.87 -17.87
N THR A 23 -5.26 -2.66 -18.20
CA THR A 23 -4.42 -1.62 -18.82
C THR A 23 -3.32 -1.15 -17.86
N LEU A 24 -3.66 -0.99 -16.58
CA LEU A 24 -2.70 -0.67 -15.55
C LEU A 24 -1.64 -1.76 -15.39
N LEU A 25 -2.03 -3.03 -15.37
CA LEU A 25 -1.09 -4.16 -15.25
C LEU A 25 -0.11 -4.23 -16.43
N GLU A 26 -0.56 -3.99 -17.66
CA GLU A 26 0.35 -3.90 -18.82
C GLU A 26 1.31 -2.69 -18.72
N THR A 27 0.84 -1.57 -18.15
CA THR A 27 1.72 -0.42 -17.89
C THR A 27 2.79 -0.75 -16.86
N VAL A 28 2.40 -1.41 -15.76
CA VAL A 28 3.32 -1.86 -14.70
C VAL A 28 4.32 -2.89 -15.23
N ARG A 29 3.92 -3.74 -16.19
CA ARG A 29 4.83 -4.68 -16.86
C ARG A 29 5.98 -3.99 -17.57
N GLY A 30 5.76 -2.77 -18.09
CA GLY A 30 6.78 -1.94 -18.71
C GLY A 30 7.67 -1.18 -17.70
N PHE A 31 7.37 -1.26 -16.41
CA PHE A 31 8.12 -0.56 -15.38
C PHE A 31 9.51 -1.18 -15.18
N ALA A 32 10.53 -0.33 -15.05
CA ALA A 32 11.89 -0.78 -14.88
C ALA A 32 12.09 -1.43 -13.49
N PRO A 33 12.47 -2.72 -13.41
CA PRO A 33 12.61 -3.42 -12.12
C PRO A 33 13.74 -2.82 -11.25
N ALA A 34 14.67 -2.07 -11.85
CA ALA A 34 15.81 -1.48 -11.18
C ALA A 34 15.42 -0.60 -9.98
N GLN A 35 14.33 0.16 -10.06
CA GLN A 35 13.91 1.02 -8.95
C GLN A 35 13.39 0.22 -7.75
N VAL A 36 12.66 -0.87 -8.02
CA VAL A 36 12.15 -1.78 -6.98
C VAL A 36 13.31 -2.50 -6.30
N LEU A 37 14.29 -2.98 -7.07
CA LEU A 37 15.49 -3.62 -6.54
C LEU A 37 16.32 -2.66 -5.68
N LEU A 38 16.50 -1.42 -6.12
CA LEU A 38 17.18 -0.40 -5.34
C LEU A 38 16.49 -0.13 -4.00
N ALA A 39 15.15 -0.01 -4.01
CA ALA A 39 14.39 0.15 -2.77
C ALA A 39 14.56 -1.05 -1.83
N ALA A 40 14.51 -2.28 -2.36
CA ALA A 40 14.74 -3.49 -1.58
C ALA A 40 16.14 -3.51 -0.94
N ASP A 41 17.18 -3.15 -1.70
CA ASP A 41 18.56 -3.08 -1.20
C ASP A 41 18.72 -2.04 -0.07
N MET A 42 18.04 -0.89 -0.19
CA MET A 42 18.01 0.13 0.86
C MET A 42 17.38 -0.39 2.17
N LEU A 43 16.26 -1.11 2.08
CA LEU A 43 15.62 -1.72 3.24
C LEU A 43 16.53 -2.77 3.90
N VAL A 44 17.14 -3.64 3.11
CA VAL A 44 18.09 -4.65 3.60
C VAL A 44 19.28 -4.00 4.31
N SER A 45 19.83 -2.92 3.73
CA SER A 45 20.93 -2.16 4.33
C SER A 45 20.54 -1.53 5.68
N ALA A 46 19.33 -0.98 5.76
CA ALA A 46 18.79 -0.41 7.00
C ALA A 46 18.71 -1.48 8.11
N PHE A 47 18.12 -2.64 7.81
CA PHE A 47 17.99 -3.73 8.79
C PHE A 47 19.34 -4.30 9.23
N LYS A 48 20.29 -4.48 8.32
CA LYS A 48 21.66 -4.92 8.65
C LYS A 48 22.37 -3.93 9.57
N SER A 49 22.09 -2.64 9.41
CA SER A 49 22.60 -1.56 10.26
C SER A 49 21.81 -1.36 11.56
N ARG A 50 20.91 -2.29 11.92
CA ARG A 50 20.02 -2.22 13.10
C ARG A 50 19.10 -0.99 13.12
N ASN A 51 18.81 -0.42 11.95
CA ASN A 51 17.80 0.61 11.81
C ASN A 51 16.40 -0.01 11.65
N LYS A 52 15.39 0.85 11.77
CA LYS A 52 13.98 0.54 11.52
C LYS A 52 13.49 1.26 10.27
N VAL A 53 12.45 0.72 9.66
CA VAL A 53 11.78 1.32 8.50
C VAL A 53 10.46 1.94 8.97
N LEU A 54 10.22 3.18 8.57
CA LEU A 54 8.94 3.86 8.79
C LEU A 54 8.21 3.93 7.45
N VAL A 55 6.93 3.56 7.45
CA VAL A 55 6.08 3.57 6.25
C VAL A 55 4.85 4.42 6.54
N PHE A 56 4.38 5.19 5.56
CA PHE A 56 3.23 6.07 5.73
C PHE A 56 2.58 6.36 4.37
N GLY A 57 1.34 6.83 4.40
CA GLY A 57 0.56 7.17 3.22
C GLY A 57 -0.81 7.72 3.61
N ASN A 58 -1.58 8.15 2.61
CA ASN A 58 -2.93 8.69 2.79
C ASN A 58 -3.96 7.79 2.10
N GLY A 59 -5.16 7.64 2.68
CA GLY A 59 -6.24 6.85 2.09
C GLY A 59 -5.82 5.40 1.83
N GLY A 60 -5.97 4.93 0.58
CA GLY A 60 -5.55 3.57 0.20
C GLY A 60 -4.08 3.27 0.48
N SER A 61 -3.19 4.25 0.29
CA SER A 61 -1.76 4.07 0.56
C SER A 61 -1.43 3.99 2.06
N ALA A 62 -2.32 4.45 2.95
CA ALA A 62 -2.19 4.19 4.39
C ALA A 62 -2.40 2.69 4.68
N SER A 63 -3.39 2.08 4.02
CA SER A 63 -3.61 0.63 4.09
C SER A 63 -2.41 -0.15 3.54
N ASP A 64 -1.80 0.31 2.44
CA ASP A 64 -0.58 -0.32 1.90
C ASP A 64 0.61 -0.18 2.86
N ALA A 65 0.75 0.97 3.54
CA ALA A 65 1.80 1.20 4.53
C ALA A 65 1.66 0.27 5.74
N GLU A 66 0.43 0.11 6.24
CA GLU A 66 0.10 -0.85 7.30
C GLU A 66 0.35 -2.29 6.87
N HIS A 67 -0.08 -2.66 5.65
CA HIS A 67 0.15 -3.99 5.11
C HIS A 67 1.64 -4.29 4.99
N LEU A 68 2.44 -3.39 4.40
CA LEU A 68 3.88 -3.56 4.31
C LEU A 68 4.54 -3.71 5.69
N ALA A 69 4.18 -2.86 6.65
CA ALA A 69 4.71 -2.97 8.01
C ALA A 69 4.34 -4.31 8.66
N ALA A 70 3.10 -4.78 8.49
CA ALA A 70 2.64 -6.06 9.01
C ALA A 70 3.41 -7.25 8.42
N GLU A 71 3.69 -7.24 7.11
CA GLU A 71 4.48 -8.29 6.45
C GLU A 71 5.96 -8.29 6.88
N LEU A 72 6.53 -7.11 7.13
CA LEU A 72 7.91 -6.97 7.62
C LEU A 72 8.04 -7.43 9.08
N VAL A 73 7.14 -6.98 9.96
CA VAL A 73 7.14 -7.34 11.40
C VAL A 73 6.74 -8.79 11.60
N GLY A 74 5.72 -9.24 10.89
CA GLY A 74 5.24 -10.62 10.90
C GLY A 74 6.06 -11.50 9.98
N ARG A 75 5.36 -12.31 9.18
CA ARG A 75 5.94 -13.26 8.23
C ARG A 75 5.23 -13.12 6.89
N PHE A 76 6.00 -12.74 5.87
CA PHE A 76 5.55 -12.76 4.49
C PHE A 76 5.73 -14.16 3.88
N ALA A 77 6.63 -14.33 2.91
CA ALA A 77 6.80 -15.58 2.16
C ALA A 77 7.63 -16.68 2.85
N ARG A 78 8.42 -16.33 3.88
CA ARG A 78 9.31 -17.27 4.57
C ARG A 78 9.09 -17.19 6.07
N ASP A 79 9.26 -18.33 6.74
CA ASP A 79 9.33 -18.33 8.20
C ASP A 79 10.70 -17.77 8.63
N ARG A 80 10.66 -16.59 9.26
CA ARG A 80 11.82 -15.83 9.74
C ARG A 80 11.43 -14.97 10.93
N GLU A 81 12.43 -14.45 11.64
CA GLU A 81 12.22 -13.40 12.64
C GLU A 81 11.68 -12.12 12.00
N GLY A 82 10.90 -11.36 12.76
CA GLY A 82 10.35 -10.07 12.35
C GLY A 82 11.43 -9.03 12.08
N TRP A 83 11.21 -8.17 11.08
CA TRP A 83 12.05 -7.00 10.84
C TRP A 83 11.43 -5.75 11.46
N PRO A 84 12.25 -4.80 11.95
CA PRO A 84 11.75 -3.61 12.63
C PRO A 84 11.13 -2.63 11.62
N ALA A 85 9.81 -2.67 11.47
CA ALA A 85 9.04 -1.74 10.65
C ALA A 85 7.85 -1.17 11.43
N ILE A 86 7.51 0.08 11.17
CA ILE A 86 6.40 0.79 11.82
C ILE A 86 5.60 1.52 10.74
N SER A 87 4.29 1.30 10.69
CA SER A 87 3.40 2.20 9.95
C SER A 87 3.03 3.38 10.82
N LEU A 88 3.20 4.60 10.30
CA LEU A 88 2.81 5.83 11.01
C LEU A 88 1.29 6.11 10.91
N THR A 89 0.54 5.29 10.17
CA THR A 89 -0.90 5.46 9.98
C THR A 89 -1.74 4.60 10.92
N ALA A 90 -1.12 3.59 11.56
CA ALA A 90 -1.83 2.57 12.34
C ALA A 90 -2.44 3.13 13.64
N ASP A 91 -1.82 4.15 14.25
CA ASP A 91 -2.33 4.77 15.47
C ASP A 91 -3.23 5.95 15.14
N SER A 92 -4.53 5.67 14.98
CA SER A 92 -5.53 6.70 14.72
C SER A 92 -5.59 7.79 15.79
N SER A 93 -5.27 7.48 17.06
CA SER A 93 -5.29 8.48 18.12
C SER A 93 -4.16 9.50 17.96
N VAL A 94 -2.98 9.03 17.57
CA VAL A 94 -1.82 9.89 17.26
C VAL A 94 -2.07 10.71 16.00
N VAL A 95 -2.53 10.08 14.92
CA VAL A 95 -2.77 10.77 13.63
C VAL A 95 -3.83 11.87 13.80
N THR A 96 -4.93 11.57 14.48
CA THR A 96 -6.01 12.55 14.64
C THR A 96 -5.67 13.65 15.64
N ALA A 97 -4.96 13.36 16.73
CA ALA A 97 -4.51 14.38 17.66
C ALA A 97 -3.54 15.36 16.99
N ILE A 98 -2.51 14.85 16.29
CA ILE A 98 -1.54 15.69 15.58
C ILE A 98 -2.23 16.52 14.50
N GLY A 99 -3.06 15.89 13.66
CA GLY A 99 -3.80 16.59 12.61
C GLY A 99 -4.76 17.65 13.14
N ASN A 100 -5.37 17.44 14.30
CA ASN A 100 -6.24 18.41 14.97
C ASN A 100 -5.45 19.59 15.57
N ASP A 101 -4.36 19.29 16.26
CA ASP A 101 -3.63 20.28 17.06
C ASP A 101 -2.68 21.15 16.22
N TYR A 102 -2.10 20.57 15.15
CA TYR A 102 -1.09 21.22 14.32
C TYR A 102 -1.51 21.39 12.85
N GLY A 103 -2.50 20.63 12.38
CA GLY A 103 -2.89 20.56 10.97
C GLY A 103 -2.17 19.44 10.21
N PHE A 104 -2.79 18.98 9.11
CA PHE A 104 -2.29 17.84 8.31
C PHE A 104 -1.09 18.16 7.42
N ASP A 105 -0.77 19.45 7.21
CA ASP A 105 0.30 19.90 6.32
C ASP A 105 1.62 20.22 7.06
N GLN A 106 1.69 19.96 8.37
CA GLN A 106 2.89 20.16 9.18
C GLN A 106 3.84 18.97 9.10
#